data_AF-A0A8I1QH16-F1
#
_entry.id   AF-A0A8I1QH16-F1
#
_cell.length_a   1.000
_cell.length_b   1.000
_cell.length_c   1.000
_cell.angle_alpha   90.00
_cell.angle_beta   90.00
_cell.angle_gamma   90.00
#
_symmetry.space_group_name_H-M   'P 1'
#
loop_
_entity.id
_entity.type
_entity.pdbx_description
1 polymer ?
#
loop_
_entity_poly.entity_id
_entity_poly.type
_entity_poly.pdbx_seq_one_letter_code
_entity_poly.pdbx_strand_id
1 'polypeptide(L)' 'MDRRASRLTSPAASRRAKSWLAAAHDERLRPTHPVAPIDAPELPMAISFEGLTKAEQRAALAAFPGGRRFVLQG' A
#
# COMPACT_ATOMS: atom_id res chain seq x y z
N MET A 1 -7.08 31.16 38.32
CA MET A 1 -7.19 30.32 37.10
C MET A 1 -5.93 29.47 37.00
N ASP A 2 -5.91 28.32 37.70
CA ASP A 2 -4.74 27.44 37.76
C ASP A 2 -4.72 26.52 36.53
N ARG A 3 -3.81 26.82 35.59
CA ARG A 3 -3.49 25.93 34.47
C ARG A 3 -2.72 24.74 35.01
N ARG A 4 -3.45 23.68 35.40
CA ARG A 4 -2.88 22.34 35.60
C ARG A 4 -2.25 21.89 34.28
N ALA A 5 -0.94 22.08 34.15
CA ALA A 5 -0.14 21.47 33.11
C ALA A 5 -0.27 19.95 33.25
N SER A 6 -1.18 19.35 32.48
CA SER A 6 -1.36 17.91 32.45
C SER A 6 -0.07 17.32 31.90
N ARG A 7 0.70 16.62 32.75
CA ARG A 7 1.91 15.91 32.33
C ARG A 7 1.54 14.99 31.16
N LEU A 8 2.07 15.32 29.99
CA LEU A 8 1.87 14.59 28.73
C LEU A 8 2.36 13.13 28.80
N THR A 9 3.10 12.79 29.85
CA THR A 9 3.65 11.46 30.14
C THR A 9 2.92 10.72 31.26
N SER A 10 1.80 11.25 31.77
CA SER A 10 1.04 10.58 32.82
C SER A 10 0.40 9.27 32.31
N PRO A 11 0.19 8.27 33.18
CA PRO A 11 -0.49 7.04 32.80
C PRO A 11 -1.88 7.27 32.19
N ALA A 12 -2.57 8.34 32.63
CA ALA A 12 -3.85 8.74 32.05
C ALA A 12 -3.71 9.26 30.61
N ALA A 13 -2.69 10.07 30.32
CA ALA A 13 -2.38 10.52 28.96
C ALA A 13 -1.99 9.33 28.05
N SER A 14 -1.19 8.39 28.55
CA SER A 14 -0.83 7.17 27.80
C SER A 14 -2.03 6.27 27.52
N ARG A 15 -2.96 6.07 28.48
CA ARG A 15 -4.19 5.29 28.25
C ARG A 15 -5.09 5.95 27.19
N ARG A 16 -5.21 7.28 27.24
CA ARG A 16 -5.99 8.04 26.25
C ARG A 16 -5.37 8.00 24.85
N ALA A 17 -4.05 8.02 24.74
CA ALA A 17 -3.34 7.84 23.47
C ALA A 17 -3.55 6.43 22.91
N LYS A 18 -3.48 5.38 23.76
CA LYS A 18 -3.75 4.00 23.35
C LYS A 18 -5.17 3.79 22.86
N SER A 19 -6.17 4.40 23.51
CA SER A 19 -7.57 4.32 23.04
C SER A 19 -7.78 5.04 21.71
N TRP A 20 -7.08 6.16 21.48
CA TRP A 20 -7.17 6.89 20.21
C TRP A 20 -6.51 6.12 19.06
N LEU A 21 -5.37 5.47 19.32
CA LEU A 21 -4.75 4.56 18.37
C LEU A 21 -5.66 3.36 18.05
N ALA A 22 -6.24 2.73 19.07
CA ALA A 22 -7.14 1.58 18.88
C ALA A 22 -8.36 1.94 18.03
N ALA A 23 -9.01 3.08 18.31
CA ALA A 23 -10.13 3.58 17.51
C ALA A 23 -9.72 3.94 16.06
N ALA A 24 -8.51 4.47 15.86
CA ALA A 24 -7.99 4.74 14.51
C ALA A 24 -7.64 3.46 13.73
N HIS A 25 -7.24 2.39 14.44
CA HIS A 25 -6.90 1.10 13.83
C HIS A 25 -8.14 0.26 13.47
N ASP A 26 -9.23 0.36 14.25
CA ASP A 26 -10.46 -0.44 14.03
C ASP A 26 -11.19 -0.07 12.72
N GLU A 27 -11.23 1.21 12.35
CA GLU A 27 -11.92 1.63 11.11
C GLU A 27 -11.06 1.56 9.85
N ARG A 28 -9.73 1.65 9.94
CA ARG A 28 -8.87 1.91 8.76
C ARG A 28 -8.05 0.74 8.24
N LEU A 29 -8.04 -0.40 8.92
CA LEU A 29 -7.22 -1.55 8.52
C LEU A 29 -8.02 -2.77 8.08
N ARG A 30 -9.28 -2.60 7.67
CA ARG A 30 -9.90 -3.62 6.82
C ARG A 30 -9.19 -3.56 5.47
N PRO A 31 -8.50 -4.62 5.02
CA PRO A 31 -7.93 -4.63 3.69
C PRO A 31 -9.08 -4.44 2.70
N THR A 32 -9.17 -3.27 2.08
CA THR A 32 -10.15 -2.99 1.03
C THR A 32 -9.89 -3.85 -0.21
N HIS A 33 -8.66 -4.34 -0.34
CA HIS A 33 -8.27 -5.29 -1.36
C HIS A 33 -7.71 -6.54 -0.69
N PRO A 34 -8.22 -7.75 -1.03
CA PRO A 34 -7.60 -8.98 -0.59
C PRO A 34 -6.15 -8.98 -1.08
N VAL A 35 -5.20 -9.08 -0.16
CA VAL A 35 -3.81 -9.35 -0.51
C VAL A 35 -3.81 -10.71 -1.19
N ALA A 36 -3.46 -10.75 -2.47
CA ALA A 36 -3.41 -11.99 -3.21
C ALA A 36 -2.42 -12.95 -2.52
N PRO A 37 -2.77 -14.23 -2.32
CA PRO A 37 -1.87 -15.23 -1.77
C PRO A 37 -0.55 -15.26 -2.55
N ILE A 38 0.57 -15.44 -1.85
CA ILE A 38 1.92 -15.47 -2.45
C ILE A 38 2.03 -16.54 -3.54
N ASP A 39 1.29 -17.65 -3.40
CA ASP A 39 1.29 -18.79 -4.31
C ASP A 39 0.15 -18.77 -5.35
N ALA A 40 -0.62 -17.68 -5.44
CA ALA A 40 -1.66 -17.57 -6.46
C ALA A 40 -1.03 -17.42 -7.85
N PRO A 41 -1.62 -18.02 -8.90
CA PRO A 41 -1.13 -17.84 -10.27
C PRO A 41 -1.12 -16.35 -10.60
N GLU A 42 0.04 -15.86 -11.00
CA GLU A 42 0.22 -14.45 -11.33
C GLU A 42 -0.64 -14.11 -12.56
N LEU A 43 -1.74 -13.40 -12.35
CA LEU A 43 -2.62 -12.99 -13.44
C LEU A 43 -1.88 -12.02 -14.38
N PRO A 44 -2.09 -12.13 -15.72
CA PRO A 44 -1.52 -11.19 -16.65
C PRO A 44 -1.99 -9.75 -16.37
N MET A 45 -1.04 -8.82 -16.29
CA MET A 45 -1.25 -7.40 -16.09
C MET A 45 -0.89 -6.64 -17.37
N ALA A 46 -1.85 -5.93 -17.92
CA ALA A 46 -1.62 -5.08 -19.09
C ALA A 46 -0.87 -3.81 -18.68
N ILE A 47 0.23 -3.52 -19.39
CA ILE A 47 1.04 -2.32 -19.19
C ILE A 47 1.34 -1.65 -20.53
N SER A 48 1.61 -0.35 -20.50
CA SER A 48 2.09 0.43 -21.65
C SER A 48 3.25 1.31 -21.21
N PHE A 49 4.23 1.49 -22.08
CA PHE A 49 5.31 2.44 -21.83
C PHE A 49 5.05 3.74 -22.60
N GLU A 50 4.95 4.85 -21.88
CA GLU A 50 4.78 6.17 -22.51
C GLU A 50 6.04 6.59 -23.27
N GLY A 51 5.86 7.24 -24.41
CA GLY A 51 6.95 7.79 -25.22
C GLY A 51 7.73 6.76 -26.06
N LEU A 52 7.35 5.47 -26.02
CA LEU A 52 8.00 4.41 -26.80
C LEU A 52 7.16 3.94 -27.98
N THR A 53 7.83 3.65 -29.09
CA THR A 53 7.24 2.98 -30.25
C THR A 53 6.89 1.53 -29.94
N LYS A 54 6.03 0.89 -30.75
CA LYS A 54 5.63 -0.52 -30.55
C LYS A 54 6.79 -1.52 -30.53
N ALA A 55 7.92 -1.20 -31.18
CA ALA A 55 9.11 -2.05 -31.16
C ALA A 55 9.88 -1.88 -29.84
N GLU A 56 10.03 -0.63 -29.39
CA GLU A 56 10.70 -0.29 -28.13
C GLU A 56 9.90 -0.78 -26.92
N GLN A 57 8.57 -0.72 -26.95
CA GLN A 57 7.72 -1.28 -25.90
C GLN A 57 7.95 -2.78 -25.72
N ARG A 58 8.15 -3.52 -26.80
CA ARG A 58 8.45 -4.97 -26.74
C ARG A 58 9.83 -5.24 -26.15
N ALA A 59 10.84 -4.45 -26.54
CA ALA A 59 12.17 -4.55 -25.97
C ALA A 59 12.18 -4.20 -24.47
N ALA A 60 11.46 -3.14 -24.09
CA ALA A 60 11.28 -2.73 -22.69
C ALA A 60 10.57 -3.81 -21.86
N LEU A 61 9.52 -4.43 -22.41
CA LEU A 61 8.84 -5.55 -21.74
C LEU A 61 9.78 -6.74 -21.51
N ALA A 62 10.62 -7.09 -22.50
CA ALA A 62 11.56 -8.20 -22.38
C ALA A 62 12.64 -7.98 -21.30
N ALA A 63 13.01 -6.72 -21.05
CA ALA A 63 13.95 -6.33 -20.01
C ALA A 63 13.28 -6.04 -18.65
N PHE A 64 11.94 -6.06 -18.57
CA PHE A 64 11.21 -5.64 -17.39
C PHE A 64 11.29 -6.69 -16.26
N PRO A 65 11.74 -6.31 -15.05
CA PRO A 65 11.78 -7.22 -13.92
C PRO A 65 10.35 -7.61 -13.50
N GLY A 66 10.08 -8.92 -13.43
CA GLY A 66 8.77 -9.47 -13.07
C GLY A 66 8.16 -10.46 -14.08
N GLY A 67 8.94 -10.94 -15.05
CA GLY A 67 8.65 -12.17 -15.78
C GLY A 67 7.39 -12.11 -16.66
N ARG A 68 6.73 -13.26 -16.86
CA ARG A 68 5.60 -13.43 -17.81
C ARG A 68 4.29 -12.78 -17.37
N ARG A 69 4.30 -12.04 -16.26
CA ARG A 69 3.12 -11.36 -15.69
C ARG A 69 2.67 -10.19 -16.54
N PHE A 70 3.60 -9.51 -17.19
CA PHE A 70 3.31 -8.27 -17.88
C PHE A 70 3.06 -8.53 -19.36
N VAL A 71 1.99 -7.96 -19.88
CA VAL A 71 1.62 -8.00 -21.30
C VAL A 71 1.44 -6.57 -21.79
N LEU A 72 1.84 -6.28 -23.03
CA LEU A 72 1.60 -4.95 -23.61
C LEU A 72 0.10 -4.74 -23.82
N GLN A 73 -0.40 -3.56 -23.44
CA GLN A 73 -1.74 -3.12 -23.77
C GLN A 73 -1.90 -3.03 -25.30
N GLY A 74 -2.93 -3.68 -25.83
CA GLY A 74 -3.18 -3.83 -27.28
C GLY A 74 -3.56 -2.54 -27.98
#